data_AF-A0A2E7RRY3-F1
#
_entry.id   AF-A0A2E7RRY3-F1
#
_cell.length_a   1.000
_cell.length_b   1.000
_cell.length_c   1.000
_cell.angle_alpha   90.00
_cell.angle_beta   90.00
_cell.angle_gamma   90.00
#
_symmetry.space_group_name_H-M   'P 1'
#
loop_
_entity.id
_entity.type
_entity.pdbx_description
1 polymer ?
#
loop_
_entity_poly.entity_id
_entity_poly.type
_entity_poly.pdbx_seq_one_letter_code
_entity_poly.pdbx_strand_id
1 'polypeptide(L)'
;METYAMSEVEQGYDKFMTWMRESSSKVDPDLLVKTMYLERKFPDVEPKVDLDIHFKLGTNIQEKRHQINEKFGLQTSAHGKNAILTSGRMNASTIVHLASNEHIINVTGNATAASY
;
A
#
# COMPACT_ATOMS: atom_id res chain seq x y z
N MET A 1 -28.80 5.81 28.08
CA MET A 1 -27.56 6.07 27.32
C MET A 1 -27.99 6.63 25.98
N GLU A 2 -27.66 7.88 25.68
CA GLU A 2 -27.92 8.45 24.35
C GLU A 2 -26.88 7.90 23.38
N THR A 3 -27.37 7.22 22.34
CA THR A 3 -26.56 6.84 21.18
C THR A 3 -26.53 8.05 20.26
N TYR A 4 -25.38 8.72 20.15
CA TYR A 4 -25.21 9.79 19.17
C TYR A 4 -25.30 9.18 17.76
N ALA A 5 -26.15 9.76 16.91
CA ALA A 5 -26.19 9.39 15.51
C ALA A 5 -24.86 9.78 14.84
N MET A 6 -24.29 8.90 14.01
CA MET A 6 -23.07 9.19 13.27
C MET A 6 -23.25 10.42 12.38
N SER A 7 -22.25 11.30 12.39
CA SER A 7 -22.24 12.49 11.56
C SER A 7 -22.22 12.13 10.07
N GLU A 8 -22.67 13.05 9.21
CA GLU A 8 -22.59 12.86 7.74
C GLU A 8 -21.14 12.66 7.27
N VAL A 9 -20.18 13.29 7.95
CA VAL A 9 -18.75 13.16 7.66
C VAL A 9 -18.26 11.73 7.92
N GLU A 10 -18.62 11.13 9.05
CA GLU A 10 -18.26 9.75 9.38
C GLU A 10 -18.90 8.76 8.39
N GLN A 11 -20.17 8.97 8.04
CA GLN A 11 -20.84 8.14 7.03
C GLN A 11 -20.17 8.24 5.66
N GLY A 12 -19.72 9.44 5.27
CA GLY A 12 -18.98 9.66 4.03
C GLY A 12 -17.62 8.96 4.05
N TYR A 13 -16.90 9.04 5.16
CA TYR A 13 -15.63 8.34 5.36
C TYR A 13 -15.79 6.82 5.25
N ASP A 14 -16.77 6.24 5.93
CA ASP A 14 -17.01 4.79 5.89
C ASP A 14 -17.36 4.28 4.49
N LYS A 15 -18.18 5.04 3.74
CA LYS A 15 -18.48 4.73 2.34
C LYS A 15 -17.24 4.78 1.47
N PHE A 16 -16.41 5.80 1.63
CA PHE A 16 -15.15 5.93 0.89
C PHE A 16 -14.19 4.78 1.21
N MET A 17 -14.01 4.44 2.49
CA MET A 17 -13.13 3.34 2.90
C MET A 17 -13.65 1.98 2.45
N THR A 18 -14.97 1.79 2.39
CA THR A 18 -15.59 0.58 1.81
C THR A 18 -15.28 0.47 0.32
N TRP A 19 -15.52 1.54 -0.44
CA TRP A 19 -15.21 1.58 -1.87
C TRP A 19 -13.71 1.31 -2.15
N MET A 20 -12.81 1.83 -1.31
CA MET A 20 -11.36 1.57 -1.41
C MET A 20 -11.03 0.08 -1.25
N ARG A 21 -11.62 -0.59 -0.25
CA ARG A 21 -11.43 -2.03 -0.01
C ARG A 21 -11.94 -2.87 -1.17
N GLU A 22 -13.04 -2.47 -1.81
CA GLU A 22 -13.61 -3.18 -2.96
C GLU A 22 -12.76 -2.96 -4.23
N SER A 23 -12.30 -1.73 -4.46
CA SER A 23 -11.55 -1.35 -5.66
C SER A 23 -10.10 -1.83 -5.66
N SER A 24 -9.49 -2.01 -4.47
CA SER A 24 -8.13 -2.50 -4.32
C SER A 24 -8.02 -3.48 -3.14
N SER A 25 -8.69 -4.62 -3.25
CA SER A 25 -8.86 -5.59 -2.16
C SER A 25 -7.59 -6.20 -1.58
N LYS A 26 -6.46 -6.07 -2.28
CA LYS A 26 -5.15 -6.54 -1.82
C LYS A 26 -4.33 -5.45 -1.14
N VAL A 27 -4.75 -4.20 -1.12
CA VAL A 27 -3.97 -3.10 -0.53
C VAL A 27 -4.70 -2.55 0.69
N ASP A 28 -3.95 -2.30 1.75
CA ASP A 28 -4.45 -1.56 2.90
C ASP A 28 -4.98 -0.18 2.47
N PRO A 29 -6.27 0.12 2.67
CA PRO A 29 -6.83 1.42 2.32
C PRO A 29 -6.11 2.59 2.99
N ASP A 30 -5.65 2.43 4.24
CA ASP A 30 -5.00 3.52 4.98
C ASP A 30 -3.67 3.91 4.33
N LEU A 31 -2.91 2.92 3.84
CA LEU A 31 -1.71 3.13 3.04
C LEU A 31 -2.02 3.94 1.77
N LEU A 32 -3.05 3.55 1.01
CA LEU A 32 -3.42 4.25 -0.22
C LEU A 32 -3.87 5.68 0.06
N VAL A 33 -4.73 5.89 1.06
CA VAL A 33 -5.23 7.22 1.44
C VAL A 33 -4.08 8.12 1.86
N LYS A 34 -3.16 7.63 2.69
CA LYS A 34 -2.00 8.41 3.14
C LYS A 34 -1.06 8.74 1.99
N THR A 35 -0.80 7.78 1.10
CA THR A 35 0.05 7.99 -0.09
C THR A 35 -0.57 9.05 -1.00
N MET A 36 -1.86 8.92 -1.32
CA MET A 36 -2.62 9.88 -2.13
C MET A 36 -2.69 11.29 -1.52
N TYR A 37 -2.79 11.38 -0.20
CA TYR A 37 -2.73 12.66 0.52
C TYR A 37 -1.36 13.32 0.35
N LEU A 38 -0.28 12.56 0.52
CA LEU A 38 1.09 13.06 0.39
C LEU A 38 1.41 13.51 -1.05
N GLU A 39 0.96 12.76 -2.06
CA GLU A 39 1.08 13.16 -3.47
C GLU A 39 0.44 14.52 -3.76
N ARG A 40 -0.77 14.75 -3.23
CA ARG A 40 -1.47 16.03 -3.43
C ARG A 40 -0.82 17.17 -2.65
N LYS A 41 -0.24 16.86 -1.49
CA LYS A 41 0.45 17.84 -0.64
C LYS A 41 1.82 18.23 -1.18
N PHE A 42 2.52 17.29 -1.81
CA PHE A 42 3.87 17.45 -2.33
C PHE A 42 3.96 16.92 -3.78
N PRO A 43 3.36 17.62 -4.76
CA PRO A 43 3.21 17.09 -6.12
C PRO A 43 4.53 16.89 -6.87
N ASP A 44 5.59 17.60 -6.46
CA ASP A 44 6.90 17.53 -7.12
C ASP A 44 7.75 16.33 -6.67
N VAL A 45 7.33 15.61 -5.63
CA VAL A 45 8.12 14.52 -5.05
C VAL A 45 7.21 13.36 -4.63
N GLU A 46 7.46 12.17 -5.19
CA GLU A 46 6.74 10.97 -4.79
C GLU A 46 6.95 10.65 -3.29
N PRO A 47 5.91 10.20 -2.57
CA PRO A 47 6.03 9.78 -1.18
C PRO A 47 7.07 8.67 -1.00
N LYS A 48 7.72 8.67 0.16
CA LYS A 48 8.46 7.48 0.59
C LYS A 48 7.44 6.48 1.13
N VAL A 49 7.54 5.23 0.70
CA VAL A 49 6.73 4.12 1.19
C VAL A 49 7.63 3.06 1.81
N ASP A 50 7.15 2.48 2.90
CA ASP A 50 7.69 1.27 3.50
C ASP A 50 6.55 0.23 3.47
N LEU A 51 6.70 -0.79 2.64
CA LEU A 51 5.68 -1.79 2.35
C LEU A 51 6.04 -3.15 2.93
N ASP A 52 5.02 -3.86 3.42
CA ASP A 52 5.06 -5.28 3.73
C ASP A 52 4.15 -6.02 2.74
N ILE A 53 4.77 -6.86 1.90
CA ILE A 53 4.10 -7.55 0.79
C ILE A 53 4.04 -9.03 1.10
N HIS A 54 2.82 -9.54 1.31
CA HIS A 54 2.58 -10.96 1.56
C HIS A 54 2.21 -11.71 0.28
N PHE A 55 2.91 -12.82 0.04
CA PHE A 55 2.71 -13.69 -1.11
C PHE A 55 2.03 -15.00 -0.72
N LYS A 56 1.42 -15.66 -1.72
CA LYS A 56 0.93 -17.04 -1.64
C LYS A 56 2.06 -17.99 -1.21
N LEU A 57 1.72 -18.98 -0.39
CA LEU A 57 2.65 -20.04 -0.02
C LEU A 57 3.18 -20.76 -1.27
N GLY A 58 4.46 -21.12 -1.25
CA GLY A 58 5.14 -21.74 -2.40
C GLY A 58 5.62 -20.74 -3.47
N THR A 59 5.32 -19.44 -3.33
CA THR A 59 5.89 -18.41 -4.22
C THR A 59 7.40 -18.33 -4.03
N ASN A 60 8.16 -18.28 -5.13
CA ASN A 60 9.60 -18.05 -5.09
C ASN A 60 9.91 -16.59 -4.69
N ILE A 61 10.12 -16.38 -3.39
CA ILE A 61 10.31 -15.03 -2.82
C ILE A 61 11.59 -14.36 -3.33
N GLN A 62 12.66 -15.12 -3.58
CA GLN A 62 13.90 -14.52 -4.08
C GLN A 62 13.73 -13.96 -5.49
N GLU A 63 13.00 -14.67 -6.34
CA GLU A 63 12.64 -14.21 -7.67
C GLU A 63 11.72 -12.98 -7.60
N LYS A 64 10.67 -13.01 -6.77
CA LYS A 64 9.76 -11.85 -6.62
C LYS A 64 10.48 -10.62 -6.06
N ARG A 65 11.42 -10.82 -5.14
CA ARG A 65 12.27 -9.77 -4.60
C ARG A 65 13.10 -9.11 -5.68
N HIS A 66 13.75 -9.91 -6.51
CA HIS A 66 14.53 -9.40 -7.63
C HIS A 66 13.64 -8.64 -8.63
N GLN A 67 12.48 -9.20 -9.00
CA GLN A 67 11.51 -8.54 -9.88
C GLN A 67 11.02 -7.19 -9.32
N ILE A 68 10.76 -7.09 -8.02
CA ILE A 68 10.34 -5.83 -7.38
C ILE A 68 11.48 -4.80 -7.43
N ASN A 69 12.70 -5.21 -7.07
CA ASN A 69 13.86 -4.33 -7.11
C ASN A 69 14.13 -3.80 -8.52
N GLU A 70 14.12 -4.66 -9.54
CA GLU A 70 14.38 -4.25 -10.93
C GLU A 70 13.27 -3.38 -11.51
N LYS A 71 12.00 -3.74 -11.29
CA LYS A 71 10.86 -3.07 -11.93
C LYS A 71 10.52 -1.73 -11.28
N PHE A 72 10.69 -1.62 -9.97
CA PHE A 72 10.25 -0.46 -9.20
C PHE A 72 11.40 0.31 -8.54
N GLY A 73 12.65 -0.16 -8.65
CA GLY A 73 13.80 0.50 -8.05
C GLY A 73 13.79 0.51 -6.52
N LEU A 74 12.98 -0.36 -5.89
CA LEU A 74 12.82 -0.37 -4.44
C LEU A 74 13.94 -1.16 -3.75
N GLN A 75 14.33 -0.72 -2.56
CA GLN A 75 15.15 -1.52 -1.67
C GLN A 75 14.29 -2.65 -1.10
N THR A 76 14.78 -3.88 -1.13
CA THR A 76 13.98 -5.05 -0.76
C THR A 76 14.73 -5.97 0.19
N SER A 77 14.05 -6.49 1.21
CA SER A 77 14.51 -7.59 2.04
C SER A 77 13.44 -8.67 2.11
N ALA A 78 13.86 -9.94 2.08
CA ALA A 78 12.94 -11.04 2.29
C ALA A 78 12.69 -11.19 3.80
N HIS A 79 11.43 -11.33 4.20
CA HIS A 79 11.04 -11.54 5.58
C HIS A 79 10.17 -12.80 5.69
N GLY A 80 10.51 -13.69 6.63
CA GLY A 80 9.81 -14.96 6.78
C GLY A 80 9.88 -15.85 5.53
N LYS A 81 8.85 -16.68 5.32
CA LYS A 81 8.79 -17.66 4.22
C LYS A 81 8.12 -17.13 2.95
N ASN A 82 7.31 -16.08 3.06
CA ASN A 82 6.43 -15.62 2.00
C ASN A 82 6.17 -14.10 2.02
N ALA A 83 7.04 -13.29 2.63
CA ALA A 83 6.89 -11.84 2.67
C ALA A 83 8.15 -11.11 2.18
N ILE A 84 7.94 -9.90 1.66
CA ILE A 84 8.99 -8.97 1.27
C ILE A 84 8.71 -7.64 1.95
N LEU A 85 9.69 -7.16 2.71
CA LEU A 85 9.73 -5.78 3.19
C LEU A 85 10.44 -4.94 2.14
N THR A 86 9.84 -3.84 1.72
CA THR A 86 10.43 -2.99 0.71
C THR A 86 10.23 -1.52 0.99
N SER A 87 11.22 -0.70 0.62
CA SER A 87 11.17 0.74 0.81
C SER A 87 11.67 1.48 -0.42
N GLY A 88 11.11 2.66 -0.65
CA GLY A 88 11.50 3.52 -1.76
C GLY A 88 10.48 4.61 -2.01
N ARG A 89 10.55 5.24 -3.18
CA ARG A 89 9.60 6.27 -3.60
C ARG A 89 8.58 5.65 -4.55
N MET A 90 7.30 5.89 -4.28
CA MET A 90 6.22 5.31 -5.05
C MET A 90 4.92 6.08 -4.86
N ASN A 91 4.16 6.25 -5.94
CA ASN A 91 2.78 6.75 -5.90
C ASN A 91 1.75 5.60 -5.73
N ALA A 92 0.52 5.95 -5.31
CA ALA A 92 -0.58 5.05 -5.03
C ALA A 92 -0.94 4.18 -6.24
N SER A 93 -0.91 4.73 -7.46
CA SER A 93 -1.21 3.95 -8.68
C SER A 93 -0.20 2.82 -8.90
N THR A 94 1.06 3.06 -8.53
CA THR A 94 2.12 2.06 -8.63
C THR A 94 2.01 1.00 -7.54
N ILE A 95 1.57 1.37 -6.32
CA ILE A 95 1.23 0.40 -5.26
C ILE A 95 0.12 -0.54 -5.72
N VAL A 96 -0.95 0.01 -6.31
CA VAL A 96 -2.07 -0.79 -6.85
C VAL A 96 -1.59 -1.70 -7.99
N HIS A 97 -0.74 -1.20 -8.90
CA HIS A 97 -0.15 -2.02 -9.96
C HIS A 97 0.72 -3.15 -9.40
N LEU A 98 1.55 -2.88 -8.40
CA LEU A 98 2.33 -3.90 -7.71
C LEU A 98 1.41 -4.98 -7.13
N ALA A 99 0.34 -4.59 -6.41
CA ALA A 99 -0.61 -5.50 -5.80
C ALA A 99 -1.44 -6.32 -6.80
N SER A 100 -1.56 -5.87 -8.06
CA SER A 100 -2.25 -6.62 -9.12
C SER A 100 -1.62 -8.00 -9.41
N ASN A 101 -0.35 -8.20 -9.02
CA ASN A 101 0.34 -9.47 -9.16
C ASN A 101 -0.46 -10.62 -8.55
N GLU A 102 -0.69 -11.69 -9.31
CA GLU A 102 -1.52 -12.80 -8.89
C GLU A 102 -0.98 -13.59 -7.69
N HIS A 103 0.32 -13.50 -7.42
CA HIS A 103 0.95 -14.17 -6.28
C HIS A 103 0.84 -13.37 -4.99
N ILE A 104 0.50 -12.08 -5.05
CA ILE A 104 0.34 -11.24 -3.87
C ILE A 104 -1.05 -11.45 -3.26
N ILE A 105 -1.07 -11.65 -1.95
CA ILE A 105 -2.28 -11.77 -1.12
C ILE A 105 -2.64 -10.42 -0.53
N ASN A 106 -1.67 -9.72 0.06
CA ASN A 106 -1.88 -8.38 0.58
C ASN A 106 -0.61 -7.50 0.45
N VAL A 107 -0.84 -6.21 0.52
CA VAL A 107 0.17 -5.15 0.66
C VAL A 107 -0.31 -4.23 1.78
N THR A 108 0.47 -4.15 2.86
CA THR A 108 0.27 -3.18 3.93
C THR A 108 1.51 -2.30 4.04
N GLY A 109 1.49 -1.30 4.92
CA GLY A 109 2.67 -0.49 5.18
C GLY A 109 2.36 0.92 5.60
N ASN A 110 3.30 1.81 5.33
CA ASN A 110 3.21 3.22 5.68
C ASN A 110 3.78 4.10 4.57
N ALA A 111 3.30 5.34 4.51
CA ALA A 111 3.85 6.39 3.66
C ALA A 111 4.30 7.60 4.48
N THR A 112 5.40 8.22 4.10
CA THR A 112 5.93 9.46 4.68
C THR A 112 6.29 10.46 3.59
N ALA A 113 6.40 11.74 3.96
CA ALA A 113 6.98 12.72 3.05
C ALA A 113 8.43 12.32 2.73
N ALA A 114 8.84 12.40 1.47
CA ALA A 114 10.16 11.94 1.04
C ALA A 114 11.36 12.74 1.61
N SER A 115 11.08 13.84 2.31
CA SER A 115 12.08 14.79 2.84
C SER A 115 12.30 14.72 4.36
N TYR A 116 11.72 13.72 5.06
CA TYR A 116 11.86 13.56 6.51
C TYR A 116 12.17 12.11 6.92
#